data_AF-A0A952TJX9-F1
#
_entry.id   AF-A0A952TJX9-F1
#
_cell.length_a   1.000
_cell.length_b   1.000
_cell.length_c   1.000
_cell.angle_alpha   90.00
_cell.angle_beta   90.00
_cell.angle_gamma   90.00
#
_symmetry.space_group_name_H-M   'P 1'
#
loop_
_entity.id
_entity.type
_entity.pdbx_description
1 polymer ?
#
loop_
_entity_poly.entity_id
_entity_poly.type
_entity_poly.pdbx_seq_one_letter_code
_entity_poly.pdbx_strand_id
1 'polypeptide(L)' 'MISNTPSQIQNQLQQGLTQFGLNPGEWTLVAVSRTLFQIIHLHDEHFQFLGRCNGRGQWVKVELFSL' A
#
# COMPACT_ATOMS: atom_id res chain seq x y z
N MET A 1 -4.85 23.37 -8.63
CA MET A 1 -4.06 22.18 -8.24
C MET A 1 -5.05 21.08 -7.92
N ILE A 2 -4.97 19.92 -8.58
CA ILE A 2 -5.90 18.81 -8.32
C ILE A 2 -5.42 18.13 -7.04
N SER A 3 -6.13 18.34 -5.93
CA SER A 3 -5.88 17.63 -4.69
C SER A 3 -6.57 16.27 -4.79
N ASN A 4 -5.79 15.19 -4.84
CA ASN A 4 -6.35 13.85 -4.80
C ASN A 4 -7.07 13.66 -3.44
N THR A 5 -8.31 13.17 -3.49
CA THR A 5 -9.00 12.78 -2.26
C THR A 5 -8.31 11.57 -1.64
N PRO A 6 -8.43 11.34 -0.31
CA PRO A 6 -7.83 10.18 0.35
C PRO A 6 -8.19 8.85 -0.31
N SER A 7 -9.43 8.71 -0.81
CA SER A 7 -9.89 7.53 -1.54
C SER A 7 -9.21 7.32 -2.89
N GLN A 8 -8.88 8.41 -3.61
CA GLN A 8 -8.14 8.32 -4.87
C GLN A 8 -6.69 7.87 -4.64
N ILE A 9 -6.04 8.39 -3.59
CA ILE A 9 -4.68 7.97 -3.22
C ILE A 9 -4.66 6.50 -2.83
N GLN A 10 -5.62 6.06 -2.03
CA GLN A 10 -5.69 4.66 -1.61
C GLN A 10 -5.91 3.72 -2.80
N ASN A 11 -6.80 4.06 -3.74
CA ASN A 11 -7.00 3.28 -4.96
C ASN A 11 -5.74 3.24 -5.83
N GLN A 12 -5.02 4.37 -5.94
CA GLN A 12 -3.78 4.44 -6.70
C GLN A 12 -2.68 3.57 -6.08
N LEU A 13 -2.53 3.62 -4.76
CA LEU A 13 -1.61 2.77 -4.01
C LEU A 13 -2.00 1.28 -4.14
N GLN A 14 -3.29 0.96 -4.03
CA GLN A 14 -3.81 -0.40 -4.18
C GLN A 14 -3.40 -0.98 -5.54
N GLN A 15 -3.64 -0.26 -6.64
CA GLN A 15 -3.26 -0.69 -7.98
C GLN A 15 -1.73 -0.75 -8.17
N GLY A 16 -1.00 0.14 -7.50
CA GLY A 16 0.46 0.19 -7.55
C GLY A 16 1.16 -1.03 -6.93
N LEU A 17 0.46 -1.86 -6.15
CA LEU A 17 1.01 -3.10 -5.59
C LEU A 17 1.51 -4.09 -6.67
N THR A 18 0.93 -4.02 -7.87
CA THR A 18 1.35 -4.79 -9.05
C THR A 18 2.83 -4.57 -9.41
N GLN A 19 3.40 -3.40 -9.10
CA GLN A 19 4.81 -3.08 -9.32
C GLN A 19 5.76 -3.97 -8.49
N PHE A 20 5.24 -4.59 -7.43
CA PHE A 20 5.96 -5.49 -6.52
C PHE A 20 5.51 -6.95 -6.68
N GLY A 21 4.75 -7.28 -7.73
CA GLY A 21 4.22 -8.62 -7.97
C GLY A 21 3.07 -9.02 -7.04
N LEU A 22 2.47 -8.05 -6.33
CA LEU A 22 1.36 -8.28 -5.42
C LEU A 22 0.03 -8.00 -6.14
N ASN A 23 -0.88 -8.98 -6.18
CA ASN A 23 -2.19 -8.85 -6.82
C ASN A 23 -3.12 -7.94 -5.99
N PRO A 24 -3.53 -6.75 -6.45
CA PRO A 24 -4.33 -5.81 -5.66
C PRO A 24 -5.63 -6.38 -5.07
N GLY A 25 -6.20 -7.45 -5.62
CA GLY A 25 -7.40 -8.09 -5.07
C GLY A 25 -7.15 -8.94 -3.82
N GLU A 26 -5.90 -9.27 -3.51
CA GLU A 26 -5.50 -10.18 -2.42
C GLU A 26 -4.94 -9.45 -1.20
N TRP A 27 -4.75 -8.14 -1.28
CA TRP A 27 -4.12 -7.34 -0.22
C TRP A 27 -5.00 -6.18 0.19
N THR A 28 -4.94 -5.82 1.46
CA THR A 28 -5.55 -4.61 2.02
C THR A 28 -4.49 -3.64 2.50
N LEU A 29 -4.77 -2.35 2.36
CA LEU A 29 -3.90 -1.25 2.77
C LEU A 29 -4.45 -0.57 4.01
N VAL A 30 -3.67 -0.57 5.09
CA VAL A 30 -3.97 0.14 6.34
C VAL A 30 -2.98 1.28 6.49
N ALA A 31 -3.46 2.52 6.51
CA ALA A 31 -2.60 3.69 6.69
C ALA A 31 -2.04 3.73 8.11
N VAL A 32 -0.71 3.68 8.24
CA VAL A 32 0.01 3.86 9.51
C VAL A 32 0.40 5.33 9.70
N SER A 33 0.77 6.00 8.60
CA SER A 33 1.02 7.44 8.55
C SER A 33 0.73 8.00 7.16
N ARG A 34 0.98 9.30 6.95
CA ARG A 34 0.84 9.94 5.62
C ARG A 34 1.70 9.31 4.51
N THR A 35 2.76 8.59 4.88
CA THR A 35 3.70 8.00 3.90
C THR A 35 3.95 6.51 4.14
N LEU A 36 3.30 5.91 5.14
CA LEU A 36 3.49 4.51 5.51
C LEU A 36 2.15 3.79 5.57
N PHE A 37 2.12 2.62 4.96
CA PHE A 37 0.97 1.75 4.89
C PHE A 37 1.40 0.33 5.25
N GLN A 38 0.60 -0.34 6.06
CA GLN A 38 0.69 -1.76 6.26
C GLN A 38 -0.11 -2.44 5.15
N ILE A 39 0.50 -3.42 4.49
CA ILE A 39 -0.07 -4.18 3.38
C ILE A 39 -0.30 -5.60 3.92
N ILE A 40 -1.56 -6.01 4.06
CA ILE A 40 -1.93 -7.25 4.75
C ILE A 40 -2.60 -8.16 3.73
N HIS A 41 -2.18 -9.44 3.67
CA HIS A 41 -2.86 -10.41 2.81
C HIS A 41 -4.26 -10.73 3.36
N LEU A 42 -5.26 -10.85 2.50
CA LEU A 42 -6.65 -11.08 2.92
C LEU A 42 -6.90 -12.47 3.51
N HIS A 43 -6.09 -13.47 3.12
CA HIS A 43 -6.31 -14.87 3.49
C HIS A 43 -5.22 -15.46 4.38
N ASP A 44 -4.09 -14.78 4.52
CA ASP A 44 -2.94 -15.28 5.27
C ASP A 44 -2.33 -14.14 6.08
N GLU A 45 -2.73 -14.04 7.34
CA GLU A 45 -2.31 -12.96 8.24
C GLU A 45 -0.80 -12.96 8.56
N HIS A 46 -0.08 -14.03 8.22
CA HIS A 46 1.38 -14.09 8.36
C HIS A 46 2.10 -13.34 7.24
N PHE A 47 1.44 -13.08 6.11
CA PHE A 47 1.99 -12.28 5.02
C PHE A 47 1.61 -10.81 5.19
N GLN A 48 2.56 -10.06 5.72
CA GLN A 48 2.45 -8.63 5.88
C GLN A 48 3.68 -7.92 5.33
N PHE A 49 3.44 -6.78 4.71
CA PHE A 49 4.50 -5.90 4.22
C PHE A 49 4.30 -4.49 4.77
N LEU A 50 5.40 -3.75 4.85
CA LEU A 50 5.38 -2.32 5.07
C LEU A 50 5.64 -1.63 3.73
N GLY A 51 4.67 -0.84 3.28
CA GLY A 51 4.75 -0.01 2.10
C GLY A 51 5.03 1.45 2.45
N ARG A 52 5.98 2.08 1.77
CA ARG A 52 6.26 3.51 1.85
C ARG A 52 5.89 4.21 0.56
N CYS A 53 5.14 5.31 0.64
CA CYS A 53 4.76 6.13 -0.50
C CYS A 53 5.30 7.56 -0.41
N ASN A 54 5.38 8.25 -1.55
CA ASN A 54 5.73 9.66 -1.62
C ASN A 54 4.49 10.56 -1.43
N GLY A 55 4.70 11.89 -1.38
CA GLY A 55 3.62 12.88 -1.25
C GLY A 55 2.65 12.96 -2.44
N ARG A 56 2.86 12.16 -3.49
CA ARG A 56 1.97 12.03 -4.66
C ARG A 56 1.15 10.73 -4.64
N GLY A 57 1.25 9.92 -3.59
CA GLY A 57 0.53 8.65 -3.51
C GLY A 57 1.10 7.55 -4.40
N GLN A 58 2.42 7.57 -4.65
CA GLN A 58 3.11 6.53 -5.40
C GLN A 58 4.03 5.74 -4.47
N TRP A 59 4.09 4.42 -4.65
CA TRP A 59 5.01 3.57 -3.90
C TRP A 59 6.47 3.95 -4.19
N VAL A 60 7.26 3.92 -3.12
CA VAL A 60 8.72 4.08 -3.14
C VAL A 60 9.39 2.77 -2.75
N LYS A 61 8.82 2.06 -1.78
CA LYS A 61 9.35 0.79 -1.27
C LYS A 61 8.22 -0.07 -0.71
N VAL A 62 8.32 -1.38 -0.88
CA VAL A 62 7.53 -2.39 -0.17
C VAL A 62 8.51 -3.41 0.38
N GLU A 63 8.46 -3.70 1.67
CA GLU A 63 9.38 -4.63 2.33
C GLU A 63 8.64 -5.57 3.28
N LEU A 64 9.17 -6.79 3.42
CA LEU A 64 8.59 -7.82 4.28
C LEU A 64 8.62 -7.34 5.73
N PHE A 65 7.48 -7.38 6.39
CA PHE A 65 7.37 -7.01 7.78
C PHE A 65 7.57 -8.26 8.63
N SER A 66 8.75 -8.44 9.21
CA SER A 66 8.98 -9.43 10.26
C SER A 66 9.00 -8.74 11.63
N LEU A 67 8.18 -9.23 12.56
CA LEU A 67 8.25 -8.86 13.98
C LEU A 67 9.50 -9.46 14.65
#